data_AF-A2FI10-F1
#
_entry.id   AF-A2FI10-F1
#
_cell.length_a   1.000
_cell.length_b   1.000
_cell.length_c   1.000
_cell.angle_alpha   90.00
_cell.angle_beta   90.00
_cell.angle_gamma   90.00
#
_symmetry.space_group_name_H-M   'P 1'
#
loop_
_entity.id
_entity.type
_entity.pdbx_description
1 polymer ?
#
loop_
_entity_poly.entity_id
_entity_poly.type
_entity_poly.pdbx_seq_one_letter_code
_entity_poly.pdbx_strand_id
1 'polypeptide(L)'
;MSDPGVHPSKFNESMSICKFYIDIYNMLYHLKTRNEEELNSIYKMIKTELIESKKYQPGNVIKDILNIIPYNSRCEKSYLSLAKRISDEYHATEVANVEEVSNYLFYKEYGIKLDKSADFEHFNTENVETHTRNTSYEAIMNNDCDNFVCIIQSDAFNKNQVYYGGLHIILYACTLLELCCYSGAVDCFKLLRTKFKSEITQRCLRLSFLGGNQEIMSECLKYHKPDNECMKYAIISHNLDFITFLMNEYNMQIDFRQCAEYNNLESLLVNVDQTDDINGCFIYSIRFNIPPLC
;
A
#
# COMPACT_ATOMS: atom_id res chain seq x y z
N MET A 1 -6.04 18.02 45.11
CA MET A 1 -7.29 18.45 44.46
C MET A 1 -7.02 18.39 42.97
N SER A 2 -7.55 17.36 42.33
CA SER A 2 -7.57 17.21 40.88
C SER A 2 -8.78 17.99 40.39
N ASP A 3 -8.60 18.93 39.47
CA ASP A 3 -9.72 19.46 38.69
C ASP A 3 -9.40 19.30 37.19
N PRO A 4 -10.36 18.80 36.40
CA PRO A 4 -10.14 18.16 35.12
C PRO A 4 -10.46 19.10 33.95
N GLY A 5 -9.71 18.94 32.87
CA GLY A 5 -9.95 19.69 31.64
C GLY A 5 -9.07 19.15 30.53
N VAL A 6 -9.12 17.84 30.29
CA VAL A 6 -8.70 17.30 28.99
C VAL A 6 -9.73 17.83 28.01
N HIS A 7 -9.47 19.00 27.44
CA HIS A 7 -10.12 19.40 26.20
C HIS A 7 -10.01 18.20 25.25
N PRO A 8 -11.10 17.72 24.63
CA PRO A 8 -10.97 16.82 23.50
C PRO A 8 -9.97 17.50 22.57
N SER A 9 -8.81 16.89 22.33
CA SER A 9 -7.86 17.45 21.36
C SER A 9 -8.63 17.69 20.07
N LYS A 10 -8.40 18.80 19.38
CA LYS A 10 -9.06 19.12 18.10
C LYS A 10 -9.02 17.92 17.13
N PHE A 11 -7.99 17.08 17.28
CA PHE A 11 -7.83 15.74 16.74
C PHE A 11 -9.07 14.82 16.91
N ASN A 12 -9.61 14.64 18.11
CA ASN A 12 -10.74 13.73 18.36
C ASN A 12 -12.04 14.19 17.67
N GLU A 13 -12.27 15.50 17.58
CA GLU A 13 -13.43 16.07 16.87
C GLU A 13 -13.25 15.93 15.35
N SER A 14 -12.08 16.27 14.80
CA SER A 14 -11.74 16.08 13.39
C SER A 14 -11.77 14.61 12.96
N MET A 15 -11.31 13.70 13.83
CA MET A 15 -11.32 12.25 13.61
C MET A 15 -12.74 11.72 13.50
N SER A 16 -13.67 12.16 14.36
CA SER A 16 -15.06 11.74 14.29
C SER A 16 -15.76 12.16 12.99
N ILE A 17 -15.39 13.32 12.43
CA ILE A 17 -15.97 13.84 11.19
C ILE A 17 -15.44 13.08 9.97
N CYS A 18 -14.18 12.64 10.02
CA CYS A 18 -13.49 12.01 8.90
C CYS A 18 -13.39 10.49 9.02
N LYS A 19 -13.92 9.92 10.10
CA LYS A 19 -13.80 8.51 10.45
C LYS A 19 -14.12 7.58 9.28
N PHE A 20 -15.24 7.83 8.62
CA PHE A 20 -15.67 7.03 7.47
C PHE A 20 -14.60 6.98 6.35
N TYR A 21 -13.98 8.13 6.05
CA TYR A 21 -12.93 8.20 5.01
C TYR A 21 -11.71 7.38 5.44
N ILE A 22 -11.25 7.59 6.68
CA ILE A 22 -10.11 6.87 7.24
C ILE A 22 -10.37 5.36 7.24
N ASP A 23 -11.55 4.94 7.67
CA ASP A 23 -11.95 3.53 7.71
C ASP A 23 -11.94 2.90 6.30
N ILE A 24 -12.42 3.62 5.26
CA ILE A 24 -12.36 3.10 3.88
C ILE A 24 -10.93 2.94 3.38
N TYR A 25 -10.10 3.97 3.51
CA TYR A 25 -8.76 3.90 2.95
C TYR A 25 -7.88 2.94 3.74
N ASN A 26 -7.99 2.89 5.07
CA ASN A 26 -7.34 1.84 5.87
C ASN A 26 -7.77 0.44 5.40
N MET A 27 -9.06 0.21 5.18
CA MET A 27 -9.56 -1.06 4.63
C MET A 27 -9.00 -1.36 3.22
N LEU A 28 -8.93 -0.37 2.33
CA LEU A 28 -8.41 -0.54 0.98
C LEU A 28 -6.92 -0.89 0.98
N TYR A 29 -6.10 -0.20 1.79
CA TYR A 29 -4.66 -0.48 1.88
C TYR A 29 -4.36 -1.79 2.62
N HIS A 30 -5.22 -2.23 3.53
CA HIS A 30 -5.07 -3.50 4.25
C HIS A 30 -5.77 -4.69 3.57
N LEU A 31 -6.28 -4.52 2.35
CA LEU A 31 -7.04 -5.56 1.65
C LEU A 31 -6.24 -6.88 1.55
N LYS A 32 -6.86 -7.98 1.98
CA LYS A 32 -6.27 -9.34 1.88
C LYS A 32 -7.14 -10.33 1.10
N THR A 33 -8.35 -9.92 0.74
CA THR A 33 -9.36 -10.81 0.17
C THR A 33 -9.39 -10.75 -1.34
N ARG A 34 -9.77 -11.89 -1.93
CA ARG A 34 -10.14 -12.05 -3.34
C ARG A 34 -11.57 -12.58 -3.47
N ASN A 35 -12.31 -12.67 -2.35
CA ASN A 35 -13.66 -13.18 -2.31
C ASN A 35 -14.65 -12.15 -2.90
N GLU A 36 -15.45 -12.56 -3.87
CA GLU A 36 -16.36 -11.65 -4.57
C GLU A 36 -17.46 -11.05 -3.68
N GLU A 37 -17.92 -11.76 -2.64
CA GLU A 37 -18.93 -11.28 -1.70
C GLU A 37 -18.38 -10.17 -0.81
N GLU A 38 -17.15 -10.35 -0.30
CA GLU A 38 -16.43 -9.32 0.46
C GLU A 38 -16.09 -8.11 -0.43
N LEU A 39 -15.67 -8.33 -1.68
CA LEU A 39 -15.46 -7.22 -2.61
C LEU A 39 -16.76 -6.48 -2.92
N ASN A 40 -17.91 -7.17 -2.91
CA ASN A 40 -19.21 -6.53 -3.08
C ASN A 40 -19.60 -5.66 -1.89
N SER A 41 -19.28 -6.07 -0.65
CA SER A 41 -19.54 -5.22 0.52
C SER A 41 -18.65 -3.97 0.50
N ILE A 42 -17.35 -4.13 0.19
CA ILE A 42 -16.40 -3.03 0.02
C ILE A 42 -16.88 -2.06 -1.07
N TYR A 43 -17.29 -2.58 -2.23
CA TYR A 43 -17.83 -1.77 -3.32
C TYR A 43 -19.03 -0.93 -2.89
N LYS A 44 -19.99 -1.54 -2.18
CA LYS A 44 -21.18 -0.83 -1.68
C LYS A 44 -20.82 0.28 -0.72
N MET A 45 -19.84 0.06 0.17
CA MET A 45 -19.36 1.11 1.09
C MET A 45 -18.75 2.28 0.31
N ILE A 46 -17.84 2.00 -0.63
CA ILE A 46 -17.22 3.02 -1.48
C ILE A 46 -18.28 3.82 -2.23
N LYS A 47 -19.24 3.12 -2.85
CA LYS A 47 -20.33 3.71 -3.61
C LYS A 47 -21.16 4.68 -2.76
N THR A 48 -21.75 4.20 -1.67
CA THR A 48 -22.68 4.99 -0.86
C THR A 48 -21.99 6.22 -0.28
N GLU A 49 -20.77 6.03 0.21
CA GLU A 49 -20.20 7.00 1.14
C GLU A 49 -19.13 7.90 0.51
N LEU A 50 -18.47 7.49 -0.59
CA LEU A 50 -17.58 8.36 -1.37
C LEU A 50 -18.29 8.98 -2.58
N ILE A 51 -19.03 8.18 -3.35
CA ILE A 51 -19.57 8.60 -4.65
C ILE A 51 -20.97 9.22 -4.51
N GLU A 52 -21.93 8.50 -3.93
CA GLU A 52 -23.33 8.95 -3.82
C GLU A 52 -23.50 10.10 -2.82
N SER A 53 -22.61 10.18 -1.83
CA SER A 53 -22.49 11.34 -0.93
C SER A 53 -22.00 12.62 -1.65
N LYS A 54 -21.67 12.53 -2.95
CA LYS A 54 -21.14 13.60 -3.82
C LYS A 54 -19.83 14.23 -3.32
N LYS A 55 -19.10 13.53 -2.47
CA LYS A 55 -17.80 13.97 -1.97
C LYS A 55 -16.70 13.77 -3.02
N TYR A 56 -16.80 12.71 -3.83
CA TYR A 56 -15.78 12.33 -4.80
C TYR A 56 -16.35 12.02 -6.17
N GLN A 57 -15.61 12.39 -7.21
CA GLN A 57 -15.89 11.97 -8.58
C GLN A 57 -15.50 10.50 -8.78
N PRO A 58 -16.29 9.69 -9.49
CA PRO A 58 -15.98 8.27 -9.73
C PRO A 58 -14.56 8.03 -10.28
N GLY A 59 -14.09 8.88 -11.19
CA GLY A 59 -12.74 8.79 -11.74
C GLY A 59 -11.63 8.96 -10.69
N ASN A 60 -11.82 9.83 -9.70
CA ASN A 60 -10.83 10.00 -8.61
C ASN A 60 -10.79 8.75 -7.73
N VAL A 61 -11.94 8.15 -7.44
CA VAL A 61 -12.00 6.90 -6.67
C VAL A 61 -11.36 5.74 -7.43
N ILE A 62 -11.58 5.65 -8.74
CA ILE A 62 -10.89 4.66 -9.61
C ILE A 62 -9.37 4.84 -9.53
N LYS A 63 -8.90 6.09 -9.70
CA LYS A 63 -7.47 6.41 -9.60
C LYS A 63 -6.91 5.98 -8.25
N ASP A 64 -7.55 6.36 -7.16
CA ASP A 64 -7.11 6.06 -5.81
C ASP A 64 -6.97 4.55 -5.58
N ILE A 65 -7.99 3.77 -5.98
CA ILE A 65 -7.98 2.30 -5.87
C ILE A 65 -6.85 1.69 -6.69
N LEU A 66 -6.67 2.13 -7.94
CA LEU A 66 -5.67 1.57 -8.84
C LEU A 66 -4.24 1.93 -8.42
N ASN A 67 -4.04 3.09 -7.81
CA ASN A 67 -2.72 3.53 -7.34
C ASN A 67 -2.25 2.77 -6.08
N ILE A 68 -3.08 1.92 -5.47
CA ILE A 68 -2.69 1.01 -4.37
C ILE A 68 -1.96 -0.23 -4.88
N ILE A 69 -2.22 -0.65 -6.13
CA ILE A 69 -1.68 -1.91 -6.70
C ILE A 69 -0.14 -2.03 -6.54
N PRO A 70 0.68 -0.99 -6.78
CA PRO A 70 2.13 -1.05 -6.58
C PRO A 70 2.58 -1.35 -5.14
N TYR A 71 1.69 -1.23 -4.17
CA TYR A 71 1.98 -1.32 -2.74
C TYR A 71 1.34 -2.55 -2.10
N ASN A 72 0.33 -3.14 -2.75
CA ASN A 72 -0.33 -4.38 -2.34
C ASN A 72 -0.64 -5.28 -3.54
N SER A 73 0.40 -5.69 -4.26
CA SER A 73 0.27 -6.52 -5.48
C SER A 73 -0.43 -7.86 -5.26
N ARG A 74 -0.53 -8.37 -4.02
CA ARG A 74 -1.26 -9.62 -3.72
C ARG A 74 -2.73 -9.53 -4.13
N CYS A 75 -3.32 -8.35 -3.97
CA CYS A 75 -4.75 -8.10 -4.20
C CYS A 75 -5.01 -7.33 -5.49
N GLU A 76 -4.06 -7.33 -6.44
CA GLU A 76 -4.17 -6.67 -7.75
C GLU A 76 -5.54 -6.90 -8.41
N LYS A 77 -5.93 -8.17 -8.60
CA LYS A 77 -7.22 -8.53 -9.23
C LYS A 77 -8.43 -7.95 -8.50
N SER A 78 -8.36 -7.86 -7.17
CA SER A 78 -9.42 -7.28 -6.36
C SER A 78 -9.56 -5.79 -6.62
N TYR A 79 -8.45 -5.05 -6.70
CA TYR A 79 -8.44 -3.63 -7.02
C TYR A 79 -8.91 -3.37 -8.45
N LEU A 80 -8.46 -4.15 -9.43
CA LEU A 80 -8.92 -4.09 -10.81
C LEU A 80 -10.44 -4.32 -10.90
N SER A 81 -10.97 -5.32 -10.18
CA SER A 81 -12.41 -5.60 -10.13
C SER A 81 -13.22 -4.45 -9.51
N LEU A 82 -12.75 -3.88 -8.40
CA LEU A 82 -13.40 -2.72 -7.76
C LEU A 82 -13.44 -1.52 -8.70
N ALA A 83 -12.30 -1.18 -9.31
CA ALA A 83 -12.21 -0.09 -10.29
C ALA A 83 -13.12 -0.33 -11.50
N LYS A 84 -13.21 -1.57 -11.99
CA LYS A 84 -14.07 -1.94 -13.13
C LYS A 84 -15.54 -1.74 -12.81
N ARG A 85 -16.00 -2.15 -11.62
CA ARG A 85 -17.39 -1.95 -11.17
C ARG A 85 -17.77 -0.47 -11.18
N ILE A 86 -16.89 0.39 -10.64
CA ILE A 86 -17.10 1.85 -10.65
C ILE A 86 -17.10 2.39 -12.08
N SER A 87 -16.15 1.97 -12.92
CA SER A 87 -16.06 2.38 -14.32
C SER A 87 -17.33 2.04 -15.10
N ASP A 88 -17.90 0.86 -14.88
CA ASP A 88 -19.09 0.39 -15.58
C ASP A 88 -20.35 1.12 -15.14
N GLU A 89 -20.55 1.25 -13.83
CA GLU A 89 -21.75 1.86 -13.28
C GLU A 89 -21.83 3.36 -13.54
N TYR A 90 -20.70 4.05 -13.49
CA TYR A 90 -20.63 5.51 -13.64
C TYR A 90 -20.09 5.96 -15.00
N HIS A 91 -19.80 5.03 -15.92
CA HIS A 91 -19.23 5.31 -17.24
C HIS A 91 -17.92 6.12 -17.20
N ALA A 92 -17.12 5.95 -16.14
CA ALA A 92 -15.87 6.66 -15.93
C ALA A 92 -14.70 5.97 -16.66
N THR A 93 -14.65 6.13 -17.98
CA THR A 93 -13.69 5.46 -18.87
C THR A 93 -12.42 6.25 -19.16
N GLU A 94 -12.34 7.49 -18.69
CA GLU A 94 -11.17 8.36 -18.83
C GLU A 94 -10.75 8.90 -17.47
N VAL A 95 -9.60 8.46 -16.99
CA VAL A 95 -9.06 8.79 -15.68
C VAL A 95 -7.58 9.14 -15.85
N ALA A 96 -7.23 10.39 -15.57
CA ALA A 96 -5.86 10.88 -15.72
C ALA A 96 -5.02 10.63 -14.47
N ASN A 97 -3.70 10.50 -14.65
CA ASN A 97 -2.70 10.28 -13.61
C ASN A 97 -2.92 8.97 -12.83
N VAL A 98 -3.37 7.92 -13.52
CA VAL A 98 -3.33 6.55 -13.00
C VAL A 98 -1.89 6.05 -13.12
N GLU A 99 -1.39 5.38 -12.09
CA GLU A 99 -0.07 4.73 -12.12
C GLU A 99 0.07 3.86 -13.37
N GLU A 100 1.20 3.99 -14.06
CA GLU A 100 1.42 3.43 -15.39
C GLU A 100 1.23 1.90 -15.40
N VAL A 101 1.77 1.21 -14.39
CA VAL A 101 1.57 -0.24 -14.20
C VAL A 101 0.09 -0.60 -14.01
N SER A 102 -0.65 0.18 -13.22
CA SER A 102 -2.06 -0.09 -12.94
C SER A 102 -2.94 0.17 -14.16
N ASN A 103 -2.65 1.22 -14.93
CA ASN A 103 -3.34 1.53 -16.18
C ASN A 103 -3.10 0.42 -17.23
N TYR A 104 -1.87 -0.08 -17.35
CA TYR A 104 -1.56 -1.21 -18.22
C TYR A 104 -2.27 -2.50 -17.80
N LEU A 105 -2.26 -2.84 -16.52
CA LEU A 105 -2.96 -4.03 -16.01
C LEU A 105 -4.47 -3.95 -16.26
N PHE A 106 -5.08 -2.79 -16.04
CA PHE A 106 -6.49 -2.56 -16.31
C PHE A 106 -6.82 -2.68 -17.80
N TYR A 107 -5.98 -2.11 -18.67
CA TYR A 107 -6.11 -2.27 -20.12
C TYR A 107 -5.96 -3.73 -20.56
N LYS A 108 -4.98 -4.46 -20.02
CA LYS A 108 -4.75 -5.86 -20.35
C LYS A 108 -5.94 -6.75 -19.97
N GLU A 109 -6.54 -6.51 -18.81
CA GLU A 109 -7.65 -7.32 -18.29
C GLU A 109 -8.98 -6.98 -18.98
N TYR A 110 -9.26 -5.69 -19.24
CA TYR A 110 -10.59 -5.23 -19.67
C TYR A 110 -10.64 -4.51 -21.02
N GLY A 111 -9.49 -4.27 -21.66
CA GLY A 111 -9.40 -3.55 -22.93
C GLY A 111 -9.66 -2.04 -22.84
N ILE A 112 -9.70 -1.48 -21.62
CA ILE A 112 -10.01 -0.05 -21.37
C ILE A 112 -8.71 0.66 -20.98
N LYS A 113 -8.31 1.65 -21.78
CA LYS A 113 -7.19 2.54 -21.46
C LYS A 113 -7.72 3.78 -20.74
N LEU A 114 -7.57 3.83 -19.42
CA LEU A 114 -8.12 4.90 -18.59
C LEU A 114 -7.36 6.21 -18.78
N ASP A 115 -6.03 6.18 -18.61
CA ASP A 115 -5.18 7.31 -18.94
C ASP A 115 -4.67 7.17 -20.37
N LYS A 116 -5.20 7.98 -21.28
CA LYS A 116 -4.84 7.95 -22.71
C LYS A 116 -3.41 8.43 -22.97
N SER A 117 -2.86 9.25 -22.06
CA SER A 117 -1.51 9.79 -22.19
C SER A 117 -0.40 8.77 -21.92
N ALA A 118 -0.71 7.68 -21.21
CA ALA A 118 0.25 6.64 -20.91
C ALA A 118 0.73 5.96 -22.19
N ASP A 119 2.04 5.92 -22.41
CA ASP A 119 2.62 5.22 -23.55
C ASP A 119 2.84 3.76 -23.17
N PHE A 120 2.24 2.86 -23.94
CA PHE A 120 2.31 1.43 -23.65
C PHE A 120 3.46 0.75 -24.40
N GLU A 121 4.16 1.45 -25.30
CA GLU A 121 5.23 0.90 -26.14
C GLU A 121 6.43 0.39 -25.33
N HIS A 122 6.64 0.90 -24.11
CA HIS A 122 7.67 0.41 -23.20
C HIS A 122 7.29 -0.89 -22.45
N PHE A 123 6.04 -1.35 -22.54
CA PHE A 123 5.58 -2.60 -21.94
C PHE A 123 5.97 -3.82 -22.79
N ASN A 124 7.27 -4.10 -22.85
CA ASN A 124 7.76 -5.32 -23.50
C ASN A 124 7.17 -6.56 -22.82
N THR A 125 6.37 -7.30 -23.57
CA THR A 125 5.53 -8.43 -23.12
C THR A 125 6.32 -9.62 -22.57
N GLU A 126 7.61 -9.74 -22.90
CA GLU A 126 8.49 -10.82 -22.41
C GLU A 126 8.69 -10.80 -20.88
N ASN A 127 8.62 -9.62 -20.24
CA ASN A 127 8.80 -9.52 -18.79
C ASN A 127 7.51 -9.78 -18.00
N VAL A 128 6.32 -9.58 -18.59
CA VAL A 128 5.04 -9.73 -17.88
C VAL A 128 4.61 -11.21 -17.81
N GLU A 129 4.97 -12.04 -18.79
CA GLU A 129 4.61 -13.47 -18.82
C GLU A 129 5.45 -14.37 -17.90
N THR A 130 6.62 -13.91 -17.45
CA THR A 130 7.47 -14.64 -16.50
C THR A 130 6.92 -14.63 -15.07
N HIS A 131 6.01 -13.70 -14.76
CA HIS A 131 5.39 -13.54 -13.43
C HIS A 131 4.44 -14.69 -13.10
N THR A 132 3.76 -15.24 -14.10
CA THR A 132 2.77 -16.30 -13.95
C THR A 132 3.39 -17.68 -13.67
N ARG A 133 4.73 -17.80 -13.61
CA ARG A 133 5.43 -19.07 -13.45
C ARG A 133 6.47 -19.13 -12.33
N ASN A 134 6.64 -18.07 -11.53
CA ASN A 134 7.58 -18.12 -10.40
C ASN A 134 6.88 -18.68 -9.15
N THR A 135 7.02 -19.99 -8.93
CA THR A 135 6.46 -20.71 -7.77
C THR A 135 6.96 -20.16 -6.43
N SER A 136 8.21 -19.65 -6.38
CA SER A 136 8.76 -19.03 -5.16
C SER A 136 8.04 -17.72 -4.82
N TYR A 137 7.74 -16.91 -5.85
CA TYR A 137 7.01 -15.66 -5.66
C TYR A 137 5.62 -15.92 -5.08
N GLU A 138 4.88 -16.86 -5.66
CA GLU A 138 3.54 -17.20 -5.18
C GLU A 138 3.55 -17.73 -3.73
N ALA A 139 4.50 -18.62 -3.40
CA ALA A 139 4.63 -19.14 -2.05
C ALA A 139 4.95 -18.03 -1.04
N ILE A 140 5.90 -17.13 -1.36
CA ILE A 140 6.25 -15.99 -0.49
C ILE A 140 5.08 -15.02 -0.36
N MET A 141 4.42 -14.64 -1.46
CA MET A 141 3.29 -13.68 -1.43
C MET A 141 2.13 -14.14 -0.53
N ASN A 142 1.94 -15.45 -0.40
CA ASN A 142 0.92 -16.05 0.46
C ASN A 142 1.46 -16.50 1.82
N ASN A 143 2.75 -16.29 2.10
CA ASN A 143 3.47 -16.83 3.26
C ASN A 143 3.27 -18.37 3.42
N ASP A 144 3.17 -19.08 2.29
CA ASP A 144 3.02 -20.54 2.23
C ASP A 144 4.39 -21.20 2.44
N CYS A 145 4.79 -21.28 3.71
CA CYS A 145 6.08 -21.81 4.11
C CYS A 145 6.25 -23.29 3.73
N ASP A 146 5.18 -24.08 3.77
CA ASP A 146 5.23 -25.51 3.46
C ASP A 146 5.58 -25.75 1.99
N ASN A 147 4.89 -25.07 1.07
CA ASN A 147 5.23 -25.12 -0.35
C ASN A 147 6.62 -24.52 -0.60
N PHE A 148 6.97 -23.43 0.09
CA PHE A 148 8.28 -22.82 -0.05
C PHE A 148 9.42 -23.75 0.39
N VAL A 149 9.23 -24.57 1.44
CA VAL A 149 10.19 -25.60 1.85
C VAL A 149 10.45 -26.60 0.72
N CYS A 150 9.40 -27.07 0.04
CA CYS A 150 9.53 -27.97 -1.11
C CYS A 150 10.31 -27.31 -2.25
N ILE A 151 10.03 -26.04 -2.53
CA ILE A 151 10.70 -25.28 -3.59
C ILE A 151 12.20 -25.14 -3.30
N ILE A 152 12.60 -24.74 -2.10
CA ILE A 152 14.02 -24.51 -1.77
C ILE A 152 14.84 -25.81 -1.64
N GLN A 153 14.18 -26.97 -1.56
CA GLN A 153 14.82 -28.29 -1.54
C GLN A 153 15.05 -28.86 -2.94
N SER A 154 14.43 -28.29 -3.97
CA SER A 154 14.63 -28.70 -5.35
C SER A 154 16.05 -28.38 -5.82
N ASP A 155 16.67 -29.32 -6.56
CA ASP A 155 18.00 -29.13 -7.16
C ASP A 155 18.07 -27.93 -8.12
N ALA A 156 16.92 -27.50 -8.65
CA ALA A 156 16.82 -26.34 -9.54
C ALA A 156 16.74 -24.99 -8.80
N PHE A 157 16.67 -24.99 -7.46
CA PHE A 157 16.50 -23.76 -6.69
C PHE A 157 17.78 -22.92 -6.67
N ASN A 158 17.66 -21.66 -7.09
CA ASN A 158 18.71 -20.68 -6.97
C ASN A 158 18.43 -19.73 -5.80
N LYS A 159 19.19 -19.85 -4.71
CA LYS A 159 19.07 -18.96 -3.54
C LYS A 159 19.35 -17.47 -3.84
N ASN A 160 20.11 -17.20 -4.89
CA ASN A 160 20.45 -15.85 -5.34
C ASN A 160 19.50 -15.39 -6.46
N GLN A 161 18.38 -16.09 -6.67
CA GLN A 161 17.40 -15.65 -7.66
C GLN A 161 16.88 -14.26 -7.31
N VAL A 162 16.77 -13.45 -8.35
CA VAL A 162 16.24 -12.10 -8.27
C VAL A 162 14.90 -12.10 -9.01
N TYR A 163 13.87 -11.63 -8.32
CA TYR A 163 12.57 -11.39 -8.90
C TYR A 163 12.57 -10.06 -9.63
N TYR A 164 12.18 -10.10 -10.90
CA TYR A 164 11.95 -8.90 -11.69
C TYR A 164 10.45 -8.71 -11.79
N GLY A 165 9.89 -7.85 -10.93
CA GLY A 165 8.46 -7.49 -10.91
C GLY A 165 7.96 -6.74 -12.15
N GLY A 166 8.67 -6.86 -13.28
CA GLY A 166 8.36 -6.20 -14.54
C GLY A 166 8.28 -4.69 -14.33
N LEU A 167 7.05 -4.19 -14.30
CA LEU A 167 6.67 -2.78 -14.24
C LEU A 167 6.41 -2.30 -12.81
N HIS A 168 6.36 -3.24 -11.88
CA HIS A 168 6.21 -2.95 -10.47
C HIS A 168 7.54 -2.45 -9.93
N ILE A 169 7.78 -1.14 -10.00
CA ILE A 169 9.06 -0.48 -9.63
C ILE A 169 9.56 -0.94 -8.25
N ILE A 170 8.65 -1.11 -7.29
CA ILE A 170 8.97 -1.58 -5.94
C ILE A 170 9.52 -3.01 -5.93
N LEU A 171 9.09 -3.85 -6.87
CA LEU A 171 9.51 -5.24 -7.01
C LEU A 171 10.57 -5.45 -8.10
N TYR A 172 11.12 -4.35 -8.65
CA TYR A 172 12.19 -4.46 -9.62
C TYR A 172 13.48 -4.96 -8.95
N ALA A 173 14.01 -6.06 -9.46
CA ALA A 173 15.22 -6.70 -8.97
C ALA A 173 15.22 -6.97 -7.45
N CYS A 174 14.17 -7.60 -6.93
CA CYS A 174 14.07 -7.99 -5.52
C CYS A 174 14.71 -9.35 -5.25
N THR A 175 15.50 -9.46 -4.18
CA THR A 175 15.87 -10.77 -3.63
C THR A 175 14.65 -11.47 -3.01
N LEU A 176 14.73 -12.79 -2.77
CA LEU A 176 13.66 -13.51 -2.08
C LEU A 176 13.40 -12.98 -0.67
N LEU A 177 14.45 -12.52 0.03
CA LEU A 177 14.29 -11.98 1.38
C LEU A 177 13.60 -10.61 1.36
N GLU A 178 13.94 -9.75 0.40
CA GLU A 178 13.26 -8.47 0.17
C GLU A 178 11.79 -8.70 -0.21
N LEU A 179 11.50 -9.71 -1.04
CA LEU A 179 10.13 -10.10 -1.34
C LEU A 179 9.36 -10.54 -0.09
N CYS A 180 9.99 -11.31 0.81
CA CYS A 180 9.36 -11.65 2.09
C CYS A 180 9.05 -10.42 2.93
N CYS A 181 9.93 -9.40 2.92
CA CYS A 181 9.70 -8.14 3.62
C CYS A 181 8.52 -7.37 3.02
N TYR A 182 8.46 -7.26 1.69
CA TYR A 182 7.36 -6.63 0.96
C TYR A 182 6.01 -7.30 1.23
N SER A 183 5.97 -8.64 1.23
CA SER A 183 4.72 -9.40 1.42
C SER A 183 4.33 -9.60 2.88
N GLY A 184 5.20 -9.25 3.84
CA GLY A 184 5.02 -9.58 5.26
C GLY A 184 5.11 -11.08 5.57
N ALA A 185 5.82 -11.85 4.73
CA ALA A 185 5.89 -13.31 4.77
C ALA A 185 6.92 -13.80 5.79
N VAL A 186 6.57 -13.74 7.07
CA VAL A 186 7.48 -13.95 8.20
C VAL A 186 8.06 -15.36 8.26
N ASP A 187 7.30 -16.38 7.87
CA ASP A 187 7.76 -17.76 7.95
C ASP A 187 8.77 -18.05 6.84
N CYS A 188 8.48 -17.58 5.63
CA CYS A 188 9.42 -17.63 4.51
C CYS A 188 10.70 -16.83 4.80
N PHE A 189 10.56 -15.65 5.42
CA PHE A 189 11.69 -14.82 5.86
C PHE A 189 12.61 -15.56 6.84
N LYS A 190 12.03 -16.14 7.90
CA LYS A 190 12.76 -16.93 8.90
C LYS A 190 13.48 -18.13 8.27
N LEU A 191 12.82 -18.80 7.33
CA LEU A 191 13.38 -19.94 6.63
C LEU A 191 14.63 -19.56 5.82
N LEU A 192 14.56 -18.46 5.06
CA LEU A 192 15.70 -17.94 4.30
C LEU A 192 16.87 -17.53 5.19
N ARG A 193 16.59 -16.82 6.29
CA ARG A 193 17.61 -16.42 7.28
C ARG A 193 18.27 -17.63 7.94
N THR A 194 17.49 -18.65 8.27
CA THR A 194 18.01 -19.84 8.96
C THR A 194 18.84 -20.72 8.02
N LYS A 195 18.33 -21.04 6.82
CA LYS A 195 18.98 -21.98 5.90
C LYS A 195 20.11 -21.37 5.10
N PHE A 196 19.95 -20.13 4.63
CA PHE A 196 20.90 -19.52 3.68
C PHE A 196 21.67 -18.34 4.26
N LYS A 197 21.30 -17.88 5.47
CA LYS A 197 21.81 -16.64 6.05
C LYS A 197 21.69 -15.44 5.10
N SER A 198 20.62 -15.42 4.30
CA SER A 198 20.34 -14.39 3.30
C SER A 198 20.50 -13.00 3.89
N GLU A 199 21.31 -12.15 3.27
CA GLU A 199 21.64 -10.82 3.78
C GLU A 199 20.40 -9.95 3.99
N ILE A 200 20.32 -9.27 5.14
CA ILE A 200 19.32 -8.24 5.40
C ILE A 200 19.89 -6.93 4.84
N THR A 201 19.24 -6.39 3.81
CA THR A 201 19.64 -5.13 3.15
C THR A 201 18.86 -3.93 3.74
N GLN A 202 19.29 -2.70 3.45
CA GLN A 202 18.49 -1.51 3.76
C GLN A 202 17.11 -1.58 3.09
N ARG A 203 17.02 -2.18 1.89
CA ARG A 203 15.76 -2.39 1.18
C ARG A 203 14.85 -3.37 1.91
N CYS A 204 15.38 -4.42 2.57
CA CYS A 204 14.59 -5.25 3.49
C CYS A 204 13.94 -4.41 4.59
N LEU A 205 14.71 -3.52 5.25
CA LEU A 205 14.16 -2.64 6.29
C LEU A 205 13.05 -1.75 5.74
N ARG A 206 13.29 -1.05 4.62
CA ARG A 206 12.28 -0.20 3.96
C ARG A 206 11.00 -0.98 3.64
N LEU A 207 11.13 -2.12 2.97
CA LEU A 207 9.99 -2.96 2.58
C LEU A 207 9.27 -3.58 3.78
N SER A 208 9.94 -3.79 4.93
CA SER A 208 9.30 -4.34 6.12
C SER A 208 8.25 -3.41 6.72
N PHE A 209 8.41 -2.09 6.58
CA PHE A 209 7.39 -1.10 6.95
C PHE A 209 6.17 -1.16 6.02
N LEU A 210 6.40 -1.45 4.73
CA LEU A 210 5.33 -1.63 3.75
C LEU A 210 4.54 -2.92 4.00
N GLY A 211 5.26 -4.04 4.18
CA GLY A 211 4.64 -5.36 4.39
C GLY A 211 3.92 -5.51 5.73
N GLY A 212 4.10 -4.57 6.66
CA GLY A 212 3.31 -4.48 7.88
C GLY A 212 3.58 -5.56 8.93
N ASN A 213 4.62 -6.37 8.77
CA ASN A 213 4.95 -7.43 9.72
C ASN A 213 5.98 -6.95 10.75
N GLN A 214 5.54 -6.73 11.99
CA GLN A 214 6.37 -6.19 13.08
C GLN A 214 7.59 -7.06 13.39
N GLU A 215 7.49 -8.38 13.25
CA GLU A 215 8.60 -9.29 13.53
C GLU A 215 9.72 -9.14 12.49
N ILE A 216 9.36 -9.10 11.19
CA ILE A 216 10.32 -8.83 10.12
C ILE A 216 10.98 -7.46 10.31
N MET A 217 10.17 -6.43 10.58
CA MET A 217 10.66 -5.07 10.80
C MET A 217 11.64 -5.00 11.98
N SER A 218 11.28 -5.61 13.11
CA SER A 218 12.14 -5.66 14.31
C SER A 218 13.44 -6.41 14.06
N GLU A 219 13.43 -7.47 13.25
CA GLU A 219 14.66 -8.16 12.85
C GLU A 219 15.53 -7.30 11.95
N CYS A 220 14.95 -6.58 10.98
CA CYS A 220 15.68 -5.71 10.07
C CYS A 220 16.36 -4.52 10.80
N LEU A 221 15.70 -3.95 11.81
CA LEU A 221 16.24 -2.86 12.63
C LEU A 221 17.52 -3.22 13.41
N LYS A 222 17.80 -4.51 13.61
CA LYS A 222 19.06 -4.95 14.24
C LYS A 222 20.28 -4.71 13.35
N TYR A 223 20.08 -4.53 12.04
CA TYR A 223 21.14 -4.41 11.04
C TYR A 223 21.21 -3.02 10.42
N HIS A 224 20.08 -2.33 10.32
CA HIS A 224 19.93 -1.08 9.58
C HIS A 224 19.14 -0.04 10.37
N LYS A 225 19.38 1.25 10.07
CA LYS A 225 18.62 2.35 10.66
C LYS A 225 17.53 2.83 9.70
N PRO A 226 16.36 3.25 10.20
CA PRO A 226 15.34 3.88 9.38
C PRO A 226 15.87 5.10 8.62
N ASP A 227 15.39 5.25 7.39
CA ASP A 227 15.57 6.42 6.54
C ASP A 227 14.21 6.94 6.05
N ASN A 228 14.20 8.04 5.31
CA ASN A 228 12.95 8.67 4.86
C ASN A 228 12.04 7.73 4.06
N GLU A 229 12.60 6.73 3.36
CA GLU A 229 11.79 5.73 2.65
C GLU A 229 11.05 4.79 3.62
N CYS A 230 11.59 4.54 4.82
CA CYS A 230 10.89 3.79 5.86
C CYS A 230 9.64 4.56 6.34
N MET A 231 9.73 5.87 6.53
CA MET A 231 8.56 6.71 6.88
C MET A 231 7.54 6.73 5.75
N LYS A 232 8.00 6.91 4.50
CA LYS A 232 7.13 6.83 3.32
C LYS A 232 6.36 5.52 3.27
N TYR A 233 7.03 4.39 3.45
CA TYR A 233 6.39 3.08 3.45
C TYR A 233 5.49 2.81 4.66
N ALA A 234 5.77 3.40 5.83
CA ALA A 234 4.86 3.36 6.97
C ALA A 234 3.56 4.16 6.69
N ILE A 235 3.66 5.31 6.03
CA ILE A 235 2.50 6.09 5.57
C ILE A 235 1.70 5.30 4.54
N ILE A 236 2.34 4.72 3.53
CA ILE A 236 1.68 3.91 2.50
C ILE A 236 1.01 2.67 3.09
N SER A 237 1.58 2.05 4.12
CA SER A 237 0.98 0.84 4.73
C SER A 237 -0.21 1.14 5.63
N HIS A 238 -0.59 2.42 5.80
CA HIS A 238 -1.68 2.82 6.70
C HIS A 238 -1.52 2.20 8.10
N ASN A 239 -0.28 2.15 8.59
CA ASN A 239 0.04 1.57 9.90
C ASN A 239 0.50 2.68 10.85
N LEU A 240 -0.45 3.20 11.64
CA LEU A 240 -0.18 4.31 12.53
C LEU A 240 0.85 3.98 13.63
N ASP A 241 0.88 2.73 14.10
CA ASP A 241 1.86 2.28 15.09
C ASP A 241 3.28 2.39 14.54
N PHE A 242 3.49 2.05 13.27
CA PHE A 242 4.80 2.19 12.61
C PHE A 242 5.19 3.65 12.43
N ILE A 243 4.25 4.50 12.08
CA ILE A 243 4.49 5.94 11.89
C ILE A 243 4.87 6.59 13.21
N THR A 244 4.07 6.38 14.25
CA THR A 244 4.33 6.90 15.60
C THR A 244 5.63 6.35 16.19
N PHE A 245 5.95 5.07 15.95
CA PHE A 245 7.26 4.49 16.29
C PHE A 245 8.42 5.24 15.64
N LEU A 246 8.35 5.50 14.33
CA LEU A 246 9.41 6.24 13.61
C LEU A 246 9.52 7.69 14.09
N MET A 247 8.40 8.34 14.41
CA MET A 247 8.40 9.69 14.97
C MET A 247 9.05 9.72 16.36
N ASN A 248 8.61 8.87 17.27
CA ASN A 248 9.01 8.93 18.67
C ASN A 248 10.43 8.39 18.91
N GLU A 249 10.78 7.28 18.28
CA GLU A 249 12.07 6.60 18.52
C GLU A 249 13.20 7.12 17.64
N TYR A 250 12.86 7.69 16.47
CA TYR A 250 13.85 8.15 15.49
C TYR A 250 13.73 9.65 15.15
N ASN A 251 12.80 10.39 15.76
CA ASN A 251 12.55 11.83 15.51
C ASN A 251 12.33 12.14 14.02
N MET A 252 11.75 11.19 13.29
CA MET A 252 11.46 11.36 11.87
C MET A 252 10.23 12.23 11.65
N GLN A 253 10.29 13.10 10.64
CA GLN A 253 9.18 13.97 10.26
C GLN A 253 8.29 13.30 9.21
N ILE A 254 7.00 13.57 9.28
CA ILE A 254 6.03 13.17 8.26
C ILE A 254 6.07 14.17 7.11
N ASP A 255 6.10 13.67 5.88
CA ASP A 255 5.87 14.49 4.69
C ASP A 255 4.37 14.52 4.38
N PHE A 256 3.74 15.69 4.58
CA PHE A 256 2.31 15.88 4.31
C PHE A 256 1.90 15.59 2.88
N ARG A 257 2.82 15.78 1.92
CA ARG A 257 2.58 15.43 0.53
C ARG A 257 2.33 13.93 0.39
N GLN A 258 3.09 13.10 1.11
CA GLN A 258 2.93 11.65 1.08
C GLN A 258 1.61 11.23 1.74
N CYS A 259 1.21 11.86 2.85
CA CYS A 259 -0.10 11.59 3.44
C CYS A 259 -1.24 11.86 2.45
N ALA A 260 -1.19 12.99 1.75
CA ALA A 260 -2.19 13.34 0.74
C ALA A 260 -2.12 12.44 -0.51
N GLU A 261 -0.93 12.10 -0.99
CA GLU A 261 -0.73 11.24 -2.16
C GLU A 261 -1.27 9.82 -1.94
N TYR A 262 -1.12 9.31 -0.72
CA TYR A 262 -1.57 7.98 -0.35
C TYR A 262 -2.90 7.95 0.38
N ASN A 263 -3.64 9.06 0.45
CA ASN A 263 -4.95 9.12 1.11
C ASN A 263 -4.91 8.73 2.60
N ASN A 264 -3.76 8.90 3.26
CA ASN A 264 -3.57 8.60 4.68
C ASN A 264 -3.84 9.84 5.54
N LEU A 265 -5.13 10.12 5.73
CA LEU A 265 -5.58 11.25 6.54
C LEU A 265 -5.24 11.10 8.02
N GLU A 266 -5.26 9.87 8.54
CA GLU A 266 -4.95 9.58 9.93
C GLU A 266 -3.52 10.05 10.30
N SER A 267 -2.55 9.80 9.42
CA SER A 267 -1.16 10.24 9.63
C SER A 267 -1.01 11.76 9.56
N LEU A 268 -1.75 12.42 8.67
CA LEU A 268 -1.77 13.87 8.59
C LEU A 268 -2.29 14.47 9.92
N LEU A 269 -3.40 13.92 10.44
CA LEU A 269 -4.00 14.38 11.69
C LEU A 269 -3.11 14.14 12.90
N VAL A 270 -2.40 13.01 12.97
CA VAL A 270 -1.46 12.72 14.06
C VAL A 270 -0.29 13.68 14.06
N ASN A 271 0.21 14.08 12.88
CA ASN A 271 1.29 15.05 12.84
C ASN A 271 0.88 16.42 13.40
N VAL A 272 -0.33 16.90 13.07
CA VAL A 272 -0.83 18.20 13.57
C VAL A 272 -0.88 18.24 15.09
N ASP A 273 -1.30 17.14 15.72
CA ASP A 273 -1.36 17.03 17.18
C ASP A 273 0.04 17.11 17.82
N GLN A 274 1.10 16.72 17.10
CA GLN A 274 2.48 16.72 17.59
C GLN A 274 3.29 17.97 17.23
N THR A 275 3.02 18.60 16.09
CA THR A 275 3.85 19.70 15.56
C THR A 275 3.19 21.08 15.66
N ASP A 276 1.90 21.14 15.95
CA ASP A 276 1.07 22.36 15.86
C ASP A 276 1.12 23.03 14.46
N ASP A 277 1.60 22.35 13.40
CA ASP A 277 1.65 22.89 12.03
C ASP A 277 0.29 22.79 11.32
N ILE A 278 -0.63 23.64 11.77
CA ILE A 278 -1.99 23.75 11.23
C ILE A 278 -1.98 24.24 9.77
N ASN A 279 -1.04 25.12 9.40
CA ASN A 279 -1.00 25.70 8.06
C ASN A 279 -0.56 24.68 7.02
N GLY A 280 0.46 23.87 7.32
CA GLY A 280 0.86 22.75 6.47
C GLY A 280 -0.28 21.77 6.29
N CYS A 281 -0.93 21.35 7.37
CA CYS A 281 -2.07 20.45 7.30
C CYS A 281 -3.23 21.01 6.45
N PHE A 282 -3.56 22.29 6.60
CA PHE A 282 -4.66 22.90 5.85
C PHE A 282 -4.42 22.93 4.34
N ILE A 283 -3.17 23.09 3.90
CA ILE A 283 -2.83 23.06 2.47
C ILE A 283 -3.05 21.65 1.88
N TYR A 284 -2.70 20.61 2.65
CA TYR A 284 -2.80 19.22 2.18
C TYR A 284 -4.17 18.59 2.45
N SER A 285 -4.93 19.06 3.44
CA SER A 285 -6.29 18.61 3.73
C SER A 285 -7.26 18.83 2.55
N ILE A 286 -7.00 19.86 1.73
CA ILE A 286 -7.74 20.15 0.49
C ILE A 286 -7.73 18.94 -0.46
N ARG A 287 -6.65 18.14 -0.47
CA ARG A 287 -6.55 16.94 -1.31
C ARG A 287 -7.54 15.86 -0.93
N PHE A 288 -7.94 15.85 0.34
CA PHE A 288 -8.92 14.90 0.86
C PHE A 288 -10.34 15.32 0.54
N ASN A 289 -10.62 16.51 -0.04
CA ASN A 289 -11.99 16.95 -0.38
C ASN A 289 -13.00 16.80 0.79
N ILE A 290 -12.56 17.00 2.03
CA ILE A 290 -13.41 16.93 3.22
C ILE A 290 -13.70 18.38 3.66
N PRO A 291 -14.91 18.92 3.40
CA PRO A 291 -15.19 20.35 3.62
C PRO A 291 -14.90 20.86 5.03
N PRO A 292 -15.14 20.10 6.12
CA PRO A 292 -14.77 20.53 7.47
C PRO A 292 -13.26 20.70 7.73
N LEU A 293 -12.40 20.18 6.85
CA LEU A 293 -10.95 20.31 6.93
C LEU A 293 -10.37 21.33 5.93
N CYS A 294 -11.22 21.95 5.09
CA CYS A 294 -10.85 22.87 4.02
C CYS A 294 -11.33 24.31 4.28
#